data_AF-A0A835M1D4-F1
#
_entry.id   AF-A0A835M1D4-F1
#
_cell.length_a   1.000
_cell.length_b   1.000
_cell.length_c   1.000
_cell.angle_alpha   90.00
_cell.angle_beta   90.00
_cell.angle_gamma   90.00
#
_symmetry.space_group_name_H-M   'P 1'
#
loop_
_entity.id
_entity.type
_entity.pdbx_description
1 polymer ?
#
loop_
_entity_poly.entity_id
_entity_poly.type
_entity_poly.pdbx_seq_one_letter_code
_entity_poly.pdbx_strand_id
1 'polypeptide(L)' 'SGGGFISSGEFLSVPEFAVNPLSQQVLTHVLEEAGYSKDSLLVLADFVKILGSSDLKMEVEVLVD' A
#
# COMPACT_ATOMS: atom_id res chain seq x y z
N SER A 1 5.99 4.04 -24.39
CA SER A 1 5.21 4.79 -23.38
C SER A 1 4.32 3.80 -22.66
N GLY A 2 4.80 3.19 -21.57
CA GLY A 2 4.11 2.10 -20.88
C GLY A 2 4.18 2.26 -19.37
N GLY A 3 4.16 3.50 -18.87
CA GLY A 3 4.02 3.77 -17.45
C GLY A 3 2.57 3.52 -17.05
N GLY A 4 2.23 2.27 -16.76
CA GLY A 4 0.93 1.92 -16.19
C GLY A 4 0.81 2.55 -14.80
N PHE A 5 -0.32 3.19 -14.54
CA PHE A 5 -0.71 3.58 -13.20
C PHE A 5 -1.38 2.37 -12.54
N ILE A 6 -1.04 2.12 -11.29
CA ILE A 6 -1.72 1.14 -10.45
C ILE A 6 -2.57 1.91 -9.42
N SER A 7 -3.84 1.52 -9.31
CA SER A 7 -4.70 2.04 -8.25
C SER A 7 -4.55 1.17 -7.00
N SER A 8 -4.82 1.74 -5.82
CA SER A 8 -4.87 0.97 -4.57
C SER A 8 -5.83 -0.21 -4.65
N GLY A 9 -6.96 -0.06 -5.36
CA GLY A 9 -7.92 -1.13 -5.58
C GLY A 9 -7.40 -2.26 -6.47
N GLU A 10 -6.57 -1.94 -7.47
CA GLU A 10 -5.93 -2.93 -8.34
C GLU A 10 -4.86 -3.74 -7.60
N PHE A 11 -4.07 -3.08 -6.74
CA PHE A 11 -3.13 -3.76 -5.86
C PHE A 11 -3.84 -4.70 -4.87
N LEU A 12 -4.92 -4.23 -4.25
CA LEU A 12 -5.75 -5.01 -3.33
C LEU A 12 -6.65 -6.03 -4.03
N SER A 13 -6.65 -6.11 -5.37
CA SER A 13 -7.35 -7.17 -6.09
C SER A 13 -6.57 -8.49 -6.07
N VAL A 14 -5.28 -8.44 -5.74
CA VAL A 14 -4.48 -9.64 -5.51
C VAL A 14 -5.00 -10.32 -4.24
N PRO A 15 -5.49 -11.57 -4.31
CA PRO A 15 -6.20 -12.20 -3.20
C PRO A 15 -5.39 -12.27 -1.91
N GLU A 16 -4.07 -12.41 -2.00
CA GLU A 16 -3.16 -12.41 -0.86
C GLU A 16 -3.17 -11.07 -0.08
N PHE A 17 -3.39 -9.95 -0.77
CA PHE A 17 -3.49 -8.60 -0.16
C PHE A 17 -4.94 -8.14 0.05
N ALA A 18 -5.88 -8.72 -0.68
CA ALA A 18 -7.32 -8.41 -0.59
C ALA A 18 -7.93 -8.88 0.73
N VAL A 19 -7.58 -10.11 1.14
CA VAL A 19 -8.21 -10.81 2.26
C VAL A 19 -7.52 -10.58 3.60
N ASN A 20 -6.37 -9.91 3.58
CA ASN A 20 -5.65 -9.56 4.79
C ASN A 20 -6.05 -8.13 5.22
N PRO A 21 -6.89 -7.96 6.26
CA PRO A 21 -7.32 -6.64 6.71
C PRO A 21 -6.13 -5.77 7.15
N LEU A 22 -5.05 -6.41 7.63
CA LEU A 22 -3.83 -5.71 7.98
C LEU A 22 -3.16 -5.06 6.75
N SER A 23 -3.08 -5.76 5.61
CA SER A 23 -2.48 -5.16 4.41
C SER A 23 -3.30 -3.99 3.87
N GLN A 24 -4.62 -4.00 4.02
CA GLN A 24 -5.45 -2.85 3.64
C GLN A 24 -5.21 -1.64 4.54
N GLN A 25 -5.11 -1.87 5.86
CA GLN A 25 -4.87 -0.81 6.83
C GLN A 25 -3.46 -0.21 6.69
N VAL A 26 -2.45 -1.07 6.53
CA VAL A 26 -1.06 -0.66 6.28
C VAL A 26 -0.96 0.14 5.00
N LEU A 27 -1.55 -0.36 3.91
CA LEU A 27 -1.51 0.35 2.63
C LEU A 27 -2.16 1.74 2.76
N THR A 28 -3.32 1.83 3.41
CA THR A 28 -4.01 3.12 3.61
C THR A 28 -3.16 4.10 4.40
N HIS A 29 -2.59 3.67 5.53
CA HIS A 29 -1.72 4.53 6.35
C HIS A 29 -0.48 5.00 5.60
N VAL A 30 0.18 4.10 4.87
CA VAL A 30 1.38 4.43 4.11
C VAL A 30 1.10 5.43 2.98
N LEU A 31 -0.06 5.29 2.33
CA LEU A 31 -0.50 6.25 1.33
C LEU A 31 -0.79 7.61 1.97
N GLU A 32 -1.51 7.66 3.09
CA GLU A 32 -1.81 8.90 3.80
C GLU A 32 -0.55 9.61 4.31
N GLU A 33 0.40 8.87 4.87
CA GLU A 33 1.71 9.40 5.32
C GLU A 33 2.51 9.99 4.15
N ALA A 34 2.43 9.36 2.97
CA ALA A 34 3.03 9.87 1.75
C ALA A 34 2.23 11.03 1.10
N GLY A 35 1.09 11.44 1.70
CA GLY A 35 0.25 12.54 1.23
C GLY A 35 -0.77 12.15 0.17
N TYR A 36 -1.04 10.85 -0.01
CA TYR A 36 -1.99 10.31 -0.96
C TYR A 36 -3.28 9.86 -0.27
N SER A 37 -4.39 9.96 -1.00
CA SER A 37 -5.65 9.37 -0.56
C SER A 37 -5.77 7.93 -1.07
N LYS A 38 -6.59 7.11 -0.42
CA LYS A 38 -6.83 5.72 -0.83
C LYS A 38 -7.27 5.59 -2.30
N ASP A 39 -7.91 6.61 -2.83
CA ASP A 39 -8.45 6.66 -4.20
C ASP A 39 -7.49 7.32 -5.21
N SER A 40 -6.28 7.68 -4.78
CA SER A 40 -5.23 8.18 -5.65
C SER A 40 -4.75 7.10 -6.63
N LEU A 41 -4.53 7.49 -7.88
CA LEU A 41 -3.85 6.65 -8.87
C LEU A 41 -2.35 6.90 -8.76
N LEU A 42 -1.57 5.85 -8.54
CA LEU A 42 -0.13 5.95 -8.36
C LEU A 42 0.58 5.35 -9.55
N VAL A 43 1.68 5.95 -9.96
CA VAL A 43 2.60 5.25 -10.85
C VAL A 43 3.20 4.09 -10.05
N LEU A 44 3.35 2.92 -10.66
CA LEU A 44 3.97 1.77 -10.00
C LEU A 44 5.33 2.10 -9.36
N ALA A 45 6.11 2.98 -10.00
CA ALA A 45 7.37 3.48 -9.47
C ALA A 45 7.19 4.29 -8.17
N ASP A 46 6.19 5.16 -8.10
CA ASP A 46 5.88 5.91 -6.88
C ASP A 46 5.36 4.97 -5.79
N PHE A 47 4.54 3.97 -6.15
CA PHE A 47 4.07 2.96 -5.20
C PHE A 47 5.21 2.17 -4.55
N VAL A 48 6.14 1.64 -5.37
CA VAL A 48 7.32 0.92 -4.87
C VAL A 48 8.24 1.85 -4.09
N LYS A 49 8.38 3.10 -4.52
CA LYS A 49 9.16 4.11 -3.80
C LYS A 49 8.54 4.41 -2.44
N ILE A 50 7.22 4.59 -2.33
CA ILE A 50 6.53 4.84 -1.07
C ILE A 50 6.74 3.65 -0.12
N LEU A 51 6.57 2.41 -0.58
CA LEU A 51 6.80 1.23 0.25
C LEU A 51 8.28 1.02 0.64
N GLY A 52 9.22 1.38 -0.24
CA GLY A 52 10.66 1.18 -0.01
C GLY A 52 11.39 2.36 0.62
N SER A 53 10.80 3.56 0.61
CA SER A 53 11.43 4.80 1.12
C SER A 53 10.92 5.21 2.48
N SER A 54 9.79 4.66 2.93
CA SER A 54 9.39 4.91 4.30
C SER A 54 10.36 4.16 5.22
N ASP A 55 10.99 4.86 6.16
CA ASP A 55 11.54 4.31 7.41
C ASP A 55 10.41 3.71 8.29
N LEU A 56 9.38 3.13 7.65
CA LEU A 56 8.21 2.52 8.24
C LEU A 56 8.66 1.20 8.85
N LYS A 57 9.17 1.31 10.07
CA LYS A 57 9.20 0.21 11.01
C LYS A 57 7.76 -0.11 11.36
N MET A 58 7.08 -0.86 10.50
CA MET A 58 5.81 -1.48 10.84
C MET A 58 6.12 -2.52 11.91
N GLU A 59 6.01 -2.13 13.17
CA GLU A 59 6.01 -3.04 14.30
C GLU A 59 4.69 -3.80 14.20
N VAL A 60 4.71 -4.95 13.52
CA VAL A 60 3.56 -5.83 13.48
C VAL A 60 3.41 -6.38 14.90
N GLU A 61 2.43 -5.88 15.64
CA GLU A 61 1.91 -6.61 16.77
C GLU A 61 1.22 -7.85 16.19
N VAL A 62 1.95 -8.96 16.18
CA VAL A 62 1.32 -10.26 16.04
C VAL A 62 0.43 -10.38 17.27
N LEU A 63 -0.88 -10.33 17.08
CA LEU A 63 -1.82 -10.69 18.12
C LEU A 63 -1.60 -12.19 18.36
N VAL A 64 -0.73 -12.50 19.32
CA VAL A 64 -0.53 -13.86 19.80
C VAL A 64 -1.80 -14.16 20.59
N ASP A 65 -2.62 -15.07 20.05
CA ASP A 65 -3.73 -15.69 20.79
C ASP A 65 -3.20 -16.38 22.06
#